data_AF-A0A2E1A934-F1
#
_entry.id   AF-A0A2E1A934-F1
#
_cell.length_a   1.000
_cell.length_b   1.000
_cell.length_c   1.000
_cell.angle_alpha   90.00
_cell.angle_beta   90.00
_cell.angle_gamma   90.00
#
_symmetry.space_group_name_H-M   'P 1'
#
loop_
_entity.id
_entity.type
_entity.pdbx_description
1 polymer ?
#
loop_
_entity_poly.entity_id
_entity_poly.type
_entity_poly.pdbx_seq_one_letter_code
_entity_poly.pdbx_strand_id
1 'polypeptide(L)'
;MPDNYNAETVIRTPQYERPRYGWDAWTSVVGYIADQHSPDALLRVSLSTDSEGGLQWDTMVQWGSHLEAISGRKSLGSALTDLWHDVEDNHRIFWSQQDAVRRPVPYRPEFWLDDRSGAALQSLVHIGQRLFQGDWHVIIVYQPSELSYARVQTRLLAAQYTICRGGRGATLRESCQTLYHNAIDLFTAHIQRISDNIIHEGTK
;
A
#
# COMPACT_ATOMS: atom_id res chain seq x y z
N MET A 1 -34.66 47.97 -22.28
CA MET A 1 -33.97 46.68 -22.10
C MET A 1 -33.22 46.74 -20.78
N PRO A 2 -33.59 45.96 -19.76
CA PRO A 2 -32.75 45.76 -18.59
C PRO A 2 -32.00 44.42 -18.68
N ASP A 3 -30.71 44.48 -18.34
CA ASP A 3 -29.80 43.34 -18.21
C ASP A 3 -30.30 42.34 -17.16
N ASN A 4 -30.61 41.13 -17.61
CA ASN A 4 -30.90 39.98 -16.77
C ASN A 4 -29.62 39.13 -16.63
N TYR A 5 -28.66 39.61 -15.84
CA TYR A 5 -27.50 38.82 -15.43
C TYR A 5 -27.75 38.19 -14.05
N ASN A 6 -28.54 37.12 -14.03
CA ASN A 6 -28.52 36.17 -12.91
C ASN A 6 -27.68 34.96 -13.34
N ALA A 7 -26.36 35.13 -13.29
CA ALA A 7 -25.44 34.00 -13.26
C ALA A 7 -25.35 33.50 -11.81
N GLU A 8 -26.36 32.74 -11.37
CA GLU A 8 -26.21 31.86 -10.21
C GLU A 8 -25.08 30.88 -10.55
N THR A 9 -23.87 31.26 -10.16
CA THR A 9 -22.73 30.36 -10.18
C THR A 9 -22.99 29.40 -9.04
N VAL A 10 -23.74 28.34 -9.33
CA VAL A 10 -23.89 27.21 -8.41
C VAL A 10 -22.51 26.62 -8.26
N ILE A 11 -21.80 27.04 -7.21
CA ILE A 11 -20.56 26.39 -6.76
C ILE A 11 -21.01 25.00 -6.31
N ARG A 12 -21.01 24.04 -7.24
CA ARG A 12 -21.12 22.63 -6.90
C ARG A 12 -19.85 22.30 -6.15
N THR A 13 -19.91 22.31 -4.82
CA THR A 13 -18.87 21.70 -4.00
C THR A 13 -18.73 20.27 -4.49
N PRO A 14 -17.56 19.82 -4.97
CA PRO A 14 -17.39 18.45 -5.42
C PRO A 14 -17.76 17.54 -4.25
N GLN A 15 -18.84 16.80 -4.41
CA GLN A 15 -19.27 15.83 -3.42
C GLN A 15 -18.24 14.71 -3.49
N TYR A 16 -17.36 14.65 -2.49
CA TYR A 16 -16.32 13.61 -2.43
C TYR A 16 -17.01 12.27 -2.26
N GLU A 17 -17.08 11.50 -3.33
CA GLU A 17 -17.53 10.12 -3.27
C GLU A 17 -16.49 9.29 -2.51
N ARG A 18 -16.98 8.46 -1.58
CA ARG A 18 -16.14 7.55 -0.84
C ARG A 18 -15.48 6.56 -1.81
N PRO A 19 -14.15 6.37 -1.77
CA PRO A 19 -13.48 5.44 -2.66
C PRO A 19 -14.03 4.02 -2.53
N ARG A 20 -14.08 3.30 -3.66
CA ARG A 20 -14.62 1.93 -3.72
C ARG A 20 -13.79 0.94 -2.91
N TYR A 21 -12.47 1.14 -2.82
CA TYR A 21 -11.55 0.23 -2.17
C TYR A 21 -10.87 0.87 -0.95
N GLY A 22 -10.58 0.06 0.06
CA GLY A 22 -9.98 0.51 1.32
C GLY A 22 -8.59 1.13 1.16
N TRP A 23 -7.76 0.59 0.26
CA TRP A 23 -6.47 1.20 -0.08
C TRP A 23 -6.64 2.61 -0.66
N ASP A 24 -7.56 2.80 -1.60
CA ASP A 24 -7.83 4.11 -2.20
C ASP A 24 -8.37 5.10 -1.17
N ALA A 25 -9.19 4.61 -0.22
CA ALA A 25 -9.64 5.41 0.91
C ALA A 25 -8.48 5.88 1.78
N TRP A 26 -7.56 4.99 2.12
CA TRP A 26 -6.35 5.35 2.87
C TRP A 26 -5.46 6.36 2.13
N THR A 27 -5.24 6.19 0.83
CA THR A 27 -4.45 7.17 0.05
C THR A 27 -5.15 8.53 0.01
N SER A 28 -6.49 8.56 -0.09
CA SER A 28 -7.29 9.78 -0.01
C SER A 28 -7.18 10.49 1.35
N VAL A 29 -7.17 9.72 2.45
CA VAL A 29 -6.99 10.25 3.82
C VAL A 29 -5.59 10.82 4.00
N VAL A 30 -4.55 10.09 3.60
CA VAL A 30 -3.17 10.57 3.73
C VAL A 30 -2.94 11.80 2.85
N GLY A 31 -3.55 11.86 1.66
CA GLY A 31 -3.60 13.07 0.84
C GLY A 31 -4.24 14.25 1.57
N TYR A 32 -5.38 14.03 2.23
CA TYR A 32 -6.02 15.07 3.05
C TYR A 32 -5.13 15.50 4.22
N ILE A 33 -4.46 14.58 4.91
CA ILE A 33 -3.51 14.90 5.98
C ILE A 33 -2.35 15.73 5.41
N ALA A 34 -1.85 15.39 4.23
CA ALA A 34 -0.80 16.16 3.56
C ALA A 34 -1.23 17.61 3.28
N ASP A 35 -2.44 17.78 2.77
CA ASP A 35 -2.96 19.10 2.38
C ASP A 35 -3.34 19.98 3.58
N GLN A 36 -3.89 19.38 4.64
CA GLN A 36 -4.49 20.12 5.76
C GLN A 36 -3.63 20.16 7.03
N HIS A 37 -2.74 19.19 7.23
CA HIS A 37 -1.98 19.05 8.49
C HIS A 37 -0.47 19.14 8.26
N SER A 38 0.11 18.28 7.42
CA SER A 38 1.57 18.27 7.21
C SER A 38 1.99 17.60 5.91
N PRO A 39 2.80 18.26 5.05
CA PRO A 39 3.16 17.75 3.72
C PRO A 39 4.07 16.50 3.73
N ASP A 40 4.59 16.12 4.90
CA ASP A 40 5.38 14.90 5.10
C ASP A 40 4.51 13.66 5.40
N ALA A 41 3.18 13.78 5.31
CA ALA A 41 2.27 12.67 5.58
C ALA A 41 2.57 11.45 4.70
N LEU A 42 2.68 10.28 5.31
CA LEU A 42 2.92 9.02 4.61
C LEU A 42 2.20 7.85 5.27
N LEU A 43 1.89 6.85 4.46
CA LEU A 43 1.41 5.54 4.89
C LEU A 43 2.43 4.49 4.48
N ARG A 44 2.89 3.69 5.44
CA ARG A 44 3.73 2.52 5.22
C ARG A 44 2.96 1.26 5.56
N VAL A 45 3.00 0.29 4.65
CA VAL A 45 2.49 -1.06 4.85
C VAL A 45 3.65 -2.03 4.62
N SER A 46 3.87 -2.94 5.55
CA SER A 46 4.91 -3.96 5.47
C SER A 46 4.26 -5.33 5.56
N LEU A 47 4.76 -6.25 4.75
CA LEU A 47 4.34 -7.65 4.70
C LEU A 47 5.57 -8.52 4.89
N SER A 48 5.47 -9.50 5.79
CA SER A 48 6.52 -10.46 6.09
C SER A 48 5.91 -11.80 6.50
N THR A 49 6.75 -12.77 6.83
CA THR A 49 6.32 -14.02 7.46
C THR A 49 6.60 -14.01 8.95
N ASP A 50 5.68 -14.54 9.74
CA ASP A 50 5.86 -14.77 11.18
C ASP A 50 6.73 -16.03 11.44
N SER A 51 6.98 -16.32 12.72
CA SER A 51 7.76 -17.49 13.14
C SER A 51 7.12 -18.85 12.82
N GLU A 52 5.82 -18.87 12.53
CA GLU A 52 5.05 -20.06 12.13
C GLU A 52 4.93 -20.18 10.59
N GLY A 53 5.52 -19.25 9.83
CA GLY A 53 5.43 -19.17 8.38
C GLY A 53 4.12 -18.56 7.86
N GLY A 54 3.27 -18.04 8.75
CA GLY A 54 2.08 -17.27 8.42
C GLY A 54 2.43 -15.88 7.89
N LEU A 55 1.50 -15.26 7.15
CA LEU A 55 1.68 -13.89 6.69
C LEU A 55 1.36 -12.90 7.82
N GLN A 56 2.26 -11.93 8.00
CA GLN A 56 2.13 -10.83 8.95
C GLN A 56 2.14 -9.48 8.24
N TRP A 57 1.17 -8.64 8.58
CA TRP A 57 1.02 -7.27 8.13
C TRP A 57 1.30 -6.30 9.26
N ASP A 58 2.14 -5.32 8.97
CA ASP A 58 2.42 -4.18 9.84
C ASP A 58 2.11 -2.89 9.06
N THR A 59 1.45 -1.94 9.69
CA THR A 59 1.01 -0.69 9.05
C THR A 59 1.33 0.50 9.93
N MET A 60 1.77 1.59 9.34
CA MET A 60 2.10 2.83 10.04
C MET A 60 1.67 4.03 9.21
N VAL A 61 1.12 5.04 9.88
CA VAL A 61 0.92 6.36 9.29
C VAL A 61 1.71 7.39 10.10
N GLN A 62 2.32 8.36 9.42
CA GLN A 62 3.12 9.41 10.03
C GLN A 62 2.79 10.75 9.37
N TRP A 63 2.73 11.82 10.16
CA TRP A 63 2.66 13.21 9.70
C TRP A 63 3.18 14.16 10.80
N GLY A 64 4.09 15.07 10.45
CA GLY A 64 4.77 15.93 11.42
C GLY A 64 5.44 15.12 12.53
N SER A 65 5.08 15.40 13.79
CA SER A 65 5.58 14.65 14.96
C SER A 65 4.70 13.45 15.35
N HIS A 66 3.64 13.16 14.61
CA HIS A 66 2.69 12.09 14.92
C HIS A 66 3.06 10.81 14.17
N LEU A 67 2.99 9.68 14.87
CA LEU A 67 3.24 8.36 14.32
C LEU A 67 2.32 7.37 15.02
N GLU A 68 1.49 6.69 14.22
CA GLU A 68 0.66 5.59 14.68
C GLU A 68 1.08 4.32 13.94
N ALA A 69 1.15 3.19 14.65
CA ALA A 69 1.62 1.93 14.09
C ALA A 69 0.91 0.71 14.69
N ILE A 70 0.49 -0.19 13.81
CA ILE A 70 -0.06 -1.50 14.12
C ILE A 70 0.86 -2.58 13.57
N SER A 71 1.03 -3.67 14.31
CA SER A 71 1.86 -4.80 13.89
C SER A 71 1.16 -6.13 14.15
N GLY A 72 1.63 -7.18 13.47
CA GLY A 72 1.24 -8.55 13.81
C GLY A 72 -0.13 -8.98 13.28
N ARG A 73 -0.69 -8.31 12.26
CA ARG A 73 -2.03 -8.63 11.75
C ARG A 73 -2.00 -9.65 10.62
N LYS A 74 -3.00 -10.53 10.59
CA LYS A 74 -3.09 -11.63 9.62
C LYS A 74 -3.60 -11.20 8.23
N SER A 75 -4.17 -10.01 8.12
CA SER A 75 -4.65 -9.47 6.84
C SER A 75 -4.39 -7.98 6.72
N LEU A 76 -4.21 -7.52 5.48
CA LEU A 76 -4.08 -6.09 5.17
C LEU A 76 -5.25 -5.29 5.74
N GLY A 77 -6.47 -5.80 5.56
CA GLY A 77 -7.68 -5.11 5.98
C GLY A 77 -7.80 -4.94 7.49
N SER A 78 -7.42 -5.95 8.29
CA SER A 78 -7.42 -5.78 9.75
C SER A 78 -6.32 -4.83 10.21
N ALA A 79 -5.13 -4.89 9.62
CA ALA A 79 -4.03 -3.95 9.91
C ALA A 79 -4.44 -2.49 9.66
N LEU A 80 -5.00 -2.22 8.48
CA LEU A 80 -5.44 -0.89 8.09
C LEU A 80 -6.72 -0.43 8.81
N THR A 81 -7.58 -1.34 9.27
CA THR A 81 -8.75 -0.98 10.10
C THR A 81 -8.30 -0.55 11.48
N ASP A 82 -7.46 -1.36 12.13
CA ASP A 82 -6.96 -1.07 13.47
C ASP A 82 -6.12 0.20 13.48
N LEU A 83 -5.31 0.43 12.42
CA LEU A 83 -4.54 1.67 12.28
C LEU A 83 -5.46 2.89 12.24
N TRP A 84 -6.62 2.80 11.58
CA TRP A 84 -7.55 3.92 11.55
C TRP A 84 -8.19 4.16 12.92
N HIS A 85 -8.56 3.11 13.64
CA HIS A 85 -9.10 3.26 14.99
C HIS A 85 -8.11 3.96 15.91
N ASP A 86 -6.84 3.57 15.91
CA ASP A 86 -5.79 4.25 16.68
C ASP A 86 -5.64 5.72 16.29
N VAL A 87 -5.69 6.02 14.98
CA VAL A 87 -5.63 7.41 14.50
C VAL A 87 -6.85 8.22 14.95
N GLU A 88 -8.06 7.68 14.84
CA GLU A 88 -9.31 8.38 15.17
C GLU A 88 -9.49 8.59 16.68
N ASP A 89 -9.01 7.64 17.48
CA ASP A 89 -9.05 7.74 18.94
C ASP A 89 -8.09 8.80 19.48
N ASN A 90 -6.96 9.03 18.80
CA ASN A 90 -5.91 9.94 19.27
C ASN A 90 -5.91 11.32 18.57
N HIS A 91 -6.49 11.42 17.37
CA HIS A 91 -6.32 12.61 16.51
C HIS A 91 -7.62 13.06 15.84
N ARG A 92 -7.83 14.38 15.81
CA ARG A 92 -8.89 14.98 14.99
C ARG A 92 -8.38 15.26 13.59
N ILE A 93 -8.49 14.26 12.71
CA ILE A 93 -8.05 14.39 11.31
C ILE A 93 -8.97 15.33 10.51
N PHE A 94 -10.28 15.14 10.56
CA PHE A 94 -11.22 15.89 9.72
C PHE A 94 -11.75 17.14 10.42
N TRP A 95 -11.77 18.27 9.70
CA TRP A 95 -12.29 19.53 10.23
C TRP A 95 -13.81 19.63 10.10
N SER A 96 -14.38 19.06 9.04
CA SER A 96 -15.82 19.07 8.76
C SER A 96 -16.42 17.66 8.63
N GLN A 97 -17.75 17.56 8.76
CA GLN A 97 -18.47 16.32 8.45
C GLN A 97 -18.38 15.95 6.97
N GLN A 98 -18.22 16.93 6.08
CA GLN A 98 -18.04 16.68 4.66
C GLN A 98 -16.71 15.99 4.38
N ASP A 99 -15.65 16.33 5.13
CA ASP A 99 -14.35 15.66 4.99
C ASP A 99 -14.37 14.24 5.56
N ALA A 100 -15.18 14.02 6.61
CA ALA A 100 -15.30 12.71 7.26
C ALA A 100 -15.85 11.60 6.35
N VAL A 101 -16.40 11.93 5.17
CA VAL A 101 -16.77 10.92 4.15
C VAL A 101 -15.55 10.15 3.61
N ARG A 102 -14.33 10.69 3.80
CA ARG A 102 -13.06 10.08 3.41
C ARG A 102 -12.59 8.97 4.35
N ARG A 103 -13.25 8.77 5.49
CA ARG A 103 -12.88 7.74 6.47
C ARG A 103 -12.56 6.41 5.78
N PRO A 104 -11.39 5.79 6.08
CA PRO A 104 -10.94 4.60 5.39
C PRO A 104 -11.56 3.32 5.95
N VAL A 105 -12.60 3.42 6.78
CA VAL A 105 -13.36 2.32 7.38
C VAL A 105 -14.86 2.64 7.41
N PRO A 106 -15.75 1.63 7.45
CA PRO A 106 -15.48 0.19 7.33
C PRO A 106 -15.47 -0.28 5.86
N TYR A 107 -14.57 -1.21 5.50
CA TYR A 107 -14.57 -1.94 4.23
C TYR A 107 -14.69 -3.44 4.49
N ARG A 108 -15.47 -4.16 3.67
CA ARG A 108 -15.51 -5.63 3.73
C ARG A 108 -14.19 -6.24 3.24
N PRO A 109 -13.81 -7.46 3.67
CA PRO A 109 -12.54 -8.09 3.28
C PRO A 109 -12.23 -8.06 1.77
N GLU A 110 -13.24 -8.25 0.93
CA GLU A 110 -13.14 -8.26 -0.53
C GLU A 110 -12.99 -6.88 -1.18
N PHE A 111 -13.16 -5.78 -0.43
CA PHE A 111 -13.07 -4.40 -0.93
C PHE A 111 -11.83 -3.67 -0.42
N TRP A 112 -10.81 -4.35 0.08
CA TRP A 112 -9.57 -3.68 0.49
C TRP A 112 -8.67 -3.30 -0.70
N LEU A 113 -8.62 -4.16 -1.72
CA LEU A 113 -7.86 -3.96 -2.95
C LEU A 113 -8.77 -4.24 -4.14
N ASP A 114 -8.54 -3.54 -5.25
CA ASP A 114 -9.09 -3.97 -6.54
C ASP A 114 -8.41 -5.26 -7.01
N ASP A 115 -9.09 -6.01 -7.90
CA ASP A 115 -8.61 -7.31 -8.38
C ASP A 115 -7.19 -7.24 -8.97
N ARG A 116 -6.84 -6.15 -9.67
CA ARG A 116 -5.54 -6.02 -10.33
C ARG A 116 -4.44 -5.70 -9.32
N SER A 117 -4.70 -4.81 -8.36
CA SER A 117 -3.76 -4.52 -7.27
C SER A 117 -3.56 -5.74 -6.37
N GLY A 118 -4.64 -6.45 -6.05
CA GLY A 118 -4.59 -7.71 -5.30
C GLY A 118 -3.75 -8.78 -6.01
N ALA A 119 -3.99 -9.01 -7.30
CA ALA A 119 -3.23 -9.98 -8.09
C ALA A 119 -1.72 -9.63 -8.18
N ALA A 120 -1.39 -8.34 -8.36
CA ALA A 120 -0.02 -7.87 -8.43
C ALA A 120 0.72 -8.10 -7.09
N LEU A 121 0.07 -7.77 -5.98
CA LEU A 121 0.63 -7.98 -4.64
C LEU A 121 0.78 -9.48 -4.33
N GLN A 122 -0.24 -10.29 -4.61
CA GLN A 122 -0.20 -11.74 -4.40
C GLN A 122 0.93 -12.42 -5.17
N SER A 123 1.24 -11.93 -6.36
CA SER A 123 2.37 -12.44 -7.16
C SER A 123 3.71 -12.23 -6.44
N LEU A 124 3.91 -11.07 -5.81
CA LEU A 124 5.11 -10.78 -5.01
C LEU A 124 5.19 -11.68 -3.76
N VAL A 125 4.07 -11.89 -3.07
CA VAL A 125 3.99 -12.78 -1.91
C VAL A 125 4.39 -14.21 -2.27
N HIS A 126 3.79 -14.72 -3.35
CA HIS A 126 4.05 -16.07 -3.84
C HIS A 126 5.52 -16.30 -4.18
N ILE A 127 6.14 -15.30 -4.82
CA ILE A 127 7.56 -15.31 -5.10
C ILE A 127 8.37 -15.29 -3.80
N GLY A 128 8.06 -14.38 -2.88
CA GLY A 128 8.77 -14.26 -1.61
C GLY A 128 8.80 -15.58 -0.84
N GLN A 129 7.63 -16.21 -0.71
CA GLN A 129 7.47 -17.50 -0.04
C GLN A 129 8.25 -18.62 -0.74
N ARG A 130 8.22 -18.68 -2.09
CA ARG A 130 8.90 -19.75 -2.83
C ARG A 130 10.41 -19.61 -2.83
N LEU A 131 10.94 -18.40 -2.97
CA LEU A 131 12.37 -18.19 -3.21
C LEU A 131 13.18 -18.05 -1.91
N PHE A 132 12.58 -17.49 -0.85
CA PHE A 132 13.32 -17.06 0.33
C PHE A 132 12.94 -17.78 1.63
N GLN A 133 12.06 -18.79 1.58
CA GLN A 133 11.76 -19.69 2.71
C GLN A 133 11.43 -18.99 4.05
N GLY A 134 10.86 -17.78 3.99
CA GLY A 134 10.49 -16.99 5.17
C GLY A 134 11.44 -15.83 5.52
N ASP A 135 12.55 -15.66 4.80
CA ASP A 135 13.45 -14.50 4.96
C ASP A 135 13.20 -13.46 3.86
N TRP A 136 12.00 -12.87 3.89
CA TRP A 136 11.61 -11.80 2.98
C TRP A 136 10.63 -10.81 3.61
N HIS A 137 10.71 -9.57 3.13
CA HIS A 137 9.83 -8.47 3.50
C HIS A 137 9.46 -7.68 2.25
N VAL A 138 8.17 -7.39 2.08
CA VAL A 138 7.69 -6.40 1.11
C VAL A 138 7.25 -5.16 1.86
N ILE A 139 7.85 -4.02 1.54
CA ILE A 139 7.49 -2.71 2.10
C ILE A 139 6.82 -1.89 1.00
N ILE A 140 5.65 -1.36 1.28
CA ILE A 140 4.88 -0.44 0.44
C ILE A 140 4.81 0.89 1.18
N VAL A 141 5.16 1.98 0.51
CA VAL A 141 5.03 3.35 1.04
C VAL A 141 4.19 4.15 0.07
N TYR A 142 3.11 4.74 0.57
CA TYR A 142 2.37 5.79 -0.10
C TYR A 142 2.73 7.14 0.51
N GLN A 143 3.12 8.08 -0.34
CA GLN A 143 3.34 9.47 0.04
C GLN A 143 2.69 10.36 -1.03
N PRO A 144 1.79 11.29 -0.66
CA PRO A 144 1.25 12.26 -1.59
C PRO A 144 2.38 13.04 -2.27
N SER A 145 2.31 13.15 -3.59
CA SER A 145 3.32 13.83 -4.39
C SER A 145 2.71 14.40 -5.66
N GLU A 146 3.22 15.57 -6.08
CA GLU A 146 2.93 16.16 -7.39
C GLU A 146 3.45 15.26 -8.52
N LEU A 147 4.57 14.58 -8.29
CA LEU A 147 5.13 13.61 -9.22
C LEU A 147 4.40 12.28 -9.06
N SER A 148 3.39 12.06 -9.91
CA SER A 148 2.51 10.89 -9.83
C SER A 148 3.29 9.57 -9.71
N TYR A 149 4.32 9.35 -10.53
CA TYR A 149 5.14 8.12 -10.54
C TYR A 149 5.91 7.84 -9.23
N ALA A 150 6.02 8.83 -8.32
CA ALA A 150 6.73 8.70 -7.05
C ALA A 150 5.80 8.45 -5.86
N ARG A 151 4.47 8.46 -6.06
CA ARG A 151 3.48 8.37 -4.99
C ARG A 151 3.50 7.05 -4.25
N VAL A 152 3.67 5.94 -4.96
CA VAL A 152 3.78 4.62 -4.36
C VAL A 152 5.16 4.06 -4.63
N GLN A 153 5.85 3.68 -3.56
CA GLN A 153 7.14 3.00 -3.60
C GLN A 153 6.98 1.62 -2.99
N THR A 154 7.58 0.61 -3.61
CA THR A 154 7.60 -0.76 -3.12
C THR A 154 9.03 -1.25 -3.04
N ARG A 155 9.33 -2.08 -2.03
CA ARG A 155 10.65 -2.67 -1.86
C ARG A 155 10.50 -4.13 -1.44
N LEU A 156 11.27 -5.00 -2.08
CA LEU A 156 11.52 -6.36 -1.64
C LEU A 156 12.87 -6.40 -0.96
N LEU A 157 12.88 -6.84 0.29
CA LEU A 157 14.09 -7.15 1.07
C LEU A 157 14.08 -8.65 1.32
N ALA A 158 15.19 -9.34 1.08
CA ALA A 158 15.27 -10.78 1.31
C ALA A 158 16.71 -11.25 1.58
N ALA A 159 16.85 -12.49 2.03
CA ALA A 159 18.13 -13.13 2.31
C ALA A 159 19.02 -12.25 3.21
N GLN A 160 18.53 -11.95 4.42
CA GLN A 160 19.20 -11.12 5.42
C GLN A 160 19.56 -9.74 4.88
N TYR A 161 18.63 -9.12 4.14
CA TYR A 161 18.77 -7.81 3.51
C TYR A 161 19.85 -7.70 2.43
N THR A 162 20.45 -8.82 1.99
CA THR A 162 21.42 -8.82 0.89
C THR A 162 20.74 -8.59 -0.46
N ILE A 163 19.49 -9.03 -0.58
CA ILE A 163 18.65 -8.76 -1.74
C ILE A 163 17.78 -7.56 -1.43
N CYS A 164 17.96 -6.50 -2.23
CA CYS A 164 17.10 -5.33 -2.22
C CYS A 164 16.69 -5.01 -3.66
N ARG A 165 15.38 -4.99 -3.92
CA ARG A 165 14.80 -4.51 -5.18
C ARG A 165 13.69 -3.52 -4.90
N GLY A 166 13.58 -2.50 -5.73
CA GLY A 166 12.60 -1.44 -5.58
C GLY A 166 11.69 -1.32 -6.79
N GLY A 167 10.45 -0.92 -6.57
CA GLY A 167 9.49 -0.48 -7.58
C GLY A 167 8.90 0.87 -7.20
N ARG A 168 8.37 1.59 -8.19
CA ARG A 168 7.65 2.84 -7.98
C ARG A 168 6.57 3.02 -9.04
N GLY A 169 5.52 3.73 -8.70
CA GLY A 169 4.44 4.04 -9.64
C GLY A 169 3.43 5.02 -9.06
N ALA A 170 2.46 5.41 -9.89
CA ALA A 170 1.36 6.26 -9.45
C ALA A 170 0.32 5.50 -8.64
N THR A 171 0.27 4.19 -8.80
CA THR A 171 -0.66 3.29 -8.11
C THR A 171 0.08 2.11 -7.47
N LEU A 172 -0.59 1.44 -6.52
CA LEU A 172 -0.09 0.22 -5.91
C LEU A 172 0.24 -0.84 -6.98
N ARG A 173 -0.69 -1.06 -7.91
CA ARG A 173 -0.49 -1.98 -9.04
C ARG A 173 0.79 -1.68 -9.81
N GLU A 174 0.99 -0.44 -10.24
CA GLU A 174 2.18 -0.06 -11.02
C GLU A 174 3.47 -0.28 -10.24
N SER A 175 3.50 0.17 -8.98
CA SER A 175 4.68 -0.03 -8.13
C SER A 175 5.01 -1.51 -7.92
N CYS A 176 4.01 -2.38 -7.73
CA CYS A 176 4.20 -3.82 -7.63
C CYS A 176 4.69 -4.44 -8.96
N GLN A 177 4.15 -4.00 -10.10
CA GLN A 177 4.57 -4.46 -11.43
C GLN A 177 6.03 -4.06 -11.71
N THR A 178 6.41 -2.81 -11.40
CA THR A 178 7.79 -2.35 -11.53
C THR A 178 8.73 -3.12 -10.61
N LEU A 179 8.32 -3.39 -9.35
CA LEU A 179 9.11 -4.22 -8.44
C LEU A 179 9.30 -5.63 -8.99
N TYR A 180 8.23 -6.26 -9.48
CA TYR A 180 8.29 -7.59 -10.10
C TYR A 180 9.28 -7.60 -11.27
N HIS A 181 9.18 -6.61 -12.17
CA HIS A 181 10.08 -6.51 -13.32
C HIS A 181 11.54 -6.34 -12.89
N ASN A 182 11.80 -5.50 -11.89
CA ASN A 182 13.15 -5.24 -11.38
C ASN A 182 13.74 -6.42 -10.61
N ALA A 183 12.92 -7.38 -10.19
CA ALA A 183 13.36 -8.59 -9.49
C ALA A 183 13.41 -9.83 -10.40
N ILE A 184 13.12 -9.69 -11.69
CA ILE A 184 13.03 -10.81 -12.63
C ILE A 184 14.33 -11.61 -12.74
N ASP A 185 15.47 -10.92 -12.67
CA ASP A 185 16.81 -11.50 -12.70
C ASP A 185 17.03 -12.50 -11.55
N LEU A 186 16.57 -12.14 -10.35
CA LEU A 186 16.64 -13.00 -9.17
C LEU A 186 15.79 -14.26 -9.36
N PHE A 187 14.63 -14.11 -10.00
CA PHE A 187 13.70 -15.22 -10.22
C PHE A 187 14.28 -16.20 -11.23
N THR A 188 14.83 -15.70 -12.34
CA THR A 188 15.48 -16.51 -13.36
C THR A 188 16.69 -17.25 -12.78
N ALA A 189 17.55 -16.56 -12.02
CA ALA A 189 18.73 -17.17 -11.40
C ALA A 189 18.37 -18.31 -10.43
N HIS A 190 17.28 -18.15 -9.67
CA HIS A 190 16.83 -19.18 -8.75
C HIS A 190 16.25 -20.40 -9.48
N ILE A 191 15.44 -20.18 -10.53
CA ILE A 191 14.88 -21.27 -11.36
C ILE A 191 16.03 -22.08 -11.98
N GLN A 192 17.04 -21.43 -12.53
CA GLN A 192 18.20 -22.11 -13.11
C GLN A 192 18.91 -23.00 -12.08
N ARG A 193 19.16 -22.48 -10.86
CA ARG A 193 19.80 -23.25 -9.79
C ARG A 193 19.00 -24.50 -9.40
N ILE A 194 17.67 -24.41 -9.36
CA ILE A 194 16.81 -25.58 -9.10
C ILE A 194 16.95 -26.60 -10.23
N SER A 195 16.90 -26.15 -11.49
CA SER A 195 17.05 -27.03 -12.65
C SER A 195 18.40 -27.77 -12.67
N ASP A 196 19.48 -27.07 -12.34
CA ASP A 196 20.84 -27.66 -12.30
C ASP A 196 20.95 -28.73 -11.21
N ASN A 197 20.36 -28.50 -10.03
CA ASN A 197 20.35 -29.45 -8.92
C ASN A 197 19.56 -30.74 -9.25
N ILE A 198 18.42 -30.62 -9.93
CA ILE A 198 17.61 -31.78 -10.34
C ILE A 198 18.37 -32.68 -11.32
N ILE A 199 19.13 -32.09 -12.26
CA ILE A 199 19.93 -32.85 -13.23
C ILE A 199 21.03 -33.64 -12.51
N HIS A 200 21.68 -33.07 -11.49
CA HIS A 200 22.76 -33.73 -10.76
C HIS A 200 22.29 -34.87 -9.84
N GLU A 201 21.07 -34.81 -9.30
CA GLU A 201 20.51 -35.88 -8.47
C GLU A 201 19.99 -37.07 -9.29
N GLY A 202 19.59 -36.87 -10.55
CA GLY A 202 19.10 -37.93 -11.45
C GLY A 202 20.19 -38.79 -12.12
N THR A 203 21.48 -38.54 -11.83
CA THR A 203 22.61 -39.26 -12.46
C THR A 203 23.36 -40.20 -11.50
N LYS A 204 22.83 -40.42 -10.29
CA LYS A 204 23.34 -41.38 -9.31
C LYS A 204 22.42 -42.58 -9.20
#